data_AF-A0A7X7PKU2-F1
#
_entry.id   AF-A0A7X7PKU2-F1
#
_cell.length_a   1.000
_cell.length_b   1.000
_cell.length_c   1.000
_cell.angle_alpha   90.00
_cell.angle_beta   90.00
_cell.angle_gamma   90.00
#
_symmetry.space_group_name_H-M   'P 1'
#
loop_
_entity.id
_entity.type
_entity.pdbx_description
1 polymer ?
#
loop_
_entity_poly.entity_id
_entity_poly.type
_entity_poly.pdbx_seq_one_letter_code
_entity_poly.pdbx_strand_id
1 'polypeptide(L)'
;MLQDVSPYLALASTVVVAILVGLVVWLTLSLRRLQTGQRAVLGPYGRRDVVEHIAALEDQVRNLRDAVEILTSSVEEYRHDLDRSLSNYAVVRYDAFMDPGGQQSASVALLDNYRSG
;
A
#
# COMPACT_ATOMS: atom_id res chain seq x y z
N MET A 1 35.04 -71.99 -5.04
CA MET A 1 33.69 -71.92 -4.44
C MET A 1 33.32 -70.56 -3.84
N LEU A 2 34.15 -69.50 -3.94
CA LEU A 2 33.81 -68.14 -3.48
C LEU A 2 33.59 -67.14 -4.64
N GLN A 3 33.78 -67.57 -5.91
CA GLN A 3 33.62 -66.72 -7.09
C GLN A 3 32.21 -66.78 -7.70
N ASP A 4 31.42 -67.82 -7.39
CA ASP A 4 30.07 -68.00 -7.96
C ASP A 4 28.97 -67.20 -7.25
N VAL A 5 29.24 -66.68 -6.05
CA VAL A 5 28.26 -65.90 -5.25
C VAL A 5 28.30 -64.41 -5.57
N SER A 6 29.39 -63.94 -6.19
CA SER A 6 29.62 -62.56 -6.59
C SER A 6 28.55 -61.99 -7.54
N PRO A 7 28.10 -62.71 -8.60
CA PRO A 7 27.03 -62.19 -9.46
C PRO A 7 25.68 -62.11 -8.76
N TYR A 8 25.36 -63.03 -7.83
CA TYR A 8 24.11 -63.00 -7.07
C TYR A 8 24.07 -61.86 -6.05
N LEU A 9 25.20 -61.56 -5.40
CA LEU A 9 25.32 -60.41 -4.50
C LEU A 9 25.24 -59.07 -5.26
N ALA A 10 25.81 -59.01 -6.47
CA ALA A 10 25.69 -57.85 -7.35
C ALA A 10 24.26 -57.67 -7.86
N LEU A 11 23.56 -58.75 -8.23
CA LEU A 11 22.15 -58.70 -8.62
C LEU A 11 21.25 -58.29 -7.45
N ALA A 12 21.48 -58.85 -6.26
CA ALA A 12 20.71 -58.52 -5.07
C ALA A 12 20.85 -57.05 -4.68
N SER A 13 22.06 -56.49 -4.73
CA SER A 13 22.28 -55.07 -4.43
C SER A 13 21.59 -54.17 -5.47
N THR A 14 21.62 -54.54 -6.75
CA THR A 14 20.96 -53.79 -7.82
C THR A 14 19.44 -53.75 -7.63
N VAL A 15 18.83 -54.87 -7.26
CA VAL A 15 17.39 -54.96 -6.98
C VAL A 15 17.02 -54.11 -5.75
N VAL A 16 17.81 -54.17 -4.68
CA VAL A 16 17.58 -53.36 -3.48
C VAL A 16 17.68 -51.87 -3.79
N VAL A 17 18.67 -51.45 -4.58
CA VAL A 17 18.82 -50.05 -5.02
C VAL A 17 17.63 -49.63 -5.89
N ALA A 18 17.17 -50.47 -6.81
CA ALA A 18 16.00 -50.18 -7.63
C ALA A 18 14.72 -50.01 -6.80
N ILE A 19 14.53 -50.84 -5.78
CA ILE A 19 13.40 -50.72 -4.83
C ILE A 19 13.50 -49.42 -4.03
N LEU A 20 14.70 -49.09 -3.51
CA LEU A 20 14.92 -47.85 -2.77
C LEU A 20 14.66 -46.61 -3.62
N VAL A 21 15.15 -46.60 -4.87
CA VAL A 21 14.89 -45.51 -5.82
C VAL A 21 13.40 -45.40 -6.12
N GLY A 22 12.72 -46.52 -6.36
CA GLY A 22 11.27 -46.56 -6.55
C GLY A 22 10.51 -45.99 -5.36
N LEU A 23 10.93 -46.31 -4.14
CA LEU A 23 10.34 -45.81 -2.90
C LEU A 23 10.58 -44.31 -2.75
N VAL A 24 11.79 -43.81 -3.03
CA VAL A 24 12.11 -42.37 -3.01
C VAL A 24 11.28 -41.61 -4.06
N VAL A 25 11.14 -42.14 -5.27
CA VAL A 25 10.31 -41.54 -6.32
C VAL A 25 8.83 -41.54 -5.92
N TRP A 26 8.33 -42.64 -5.35
CA TRP A 26 6.95 -42.71 -4.87
C TRP A 26 6.69 -41.73 -3.72
N LEU A 27 7.61 -41.65 -2.76
CA LEU A 27 7.52 -40.74 -1.62
C LEU A 27 7.55 -39.29 -2.10
N THR A 28 8.48 -38.93 -3.00
CA THR A 28 8.55 -37.57 -3.57
C THR A 28 7.30 -37.20 -4.36
N LEU A 29 6.72 -38.12 -5.14
CA LEU A 29 5.45 -37.90 -5.84
C LEU A 29 4.28 -37.75 -4.86
N SER A 30 4.24 -38.56 -3.80
CA SER A 30 3.22 -38.49 -2.74
C SER A 30 3.29 -37.16 -1.99
N LEU A 31 4.50 -36.73 -1.60
CA LEU A 31 4.73 -35.40 -1.01
C LEU A 31 4.32 -34.28 -1.97
N ARG A 32 4.62 -34.39 -3.27
CA ARG A 32 4.18 -33.40 -4.27
C ARG A 32 2.65 -33.34 -4.39
N ARG A 33 1.96 -34.48 -4.34
CA ARG A 33 0.49 -34.55 -4.36
C ARG A 33 -0.12 -33.91 -3.12
N LEU A 34 0.42 -34.20 -1.93
CA LEU A 34 -0.03 -33.61 -0.67
C LEU A 34 0.23 -32.09 -0.61
N GLN A 35 1.38 -31.64 -1.12
CA GLN A 35 1.69 -30.21 -1.27
C GLN A 35 0.73 -29.51 -2.23
N THR A 36 0.22 -30.20 -3.24
CA THR A 36 -0.75 -29.62 -4.20
C THR A 36 -2.13 -29.46 -3.56
N GLY A 37 -2.55 -30.40 -2.70
CA GLY A 37 -3.78 -30.29 -1.92
C GLY A 37 -3.74 -29.19 -0.83
N GLN A 38 -2.57 -28.99 -0.19
CA GLN A 38 -2.40 -27.92 0.80
C GLN A 38 -2.26 -26.52 0.19
N ARG A 39 -1.77 -26.41 -1.06
CA ARG A 39 -1.74 -25.15 -1.83
C ARG A 39 -3.12 -24.56 -2.13
N ALA A 40 -4.16 -25.38 -2.17
CA ALA A 40 -5.53 -24.89 -2.38
C ALA A 40 -6.05 -24.08 -1.18
N VAL A 41 -5.51 -24.31 0.02
CA VAL A 41 -5.90 -23.61 1.25
C VAL A 41 -4.91 -22.51 1.63
N LEU A 42 -3.66 -22.57 1.16
CA LEU A 42 -2.58 -21.64 1.50
C LEU A 42 -2.15 -20.69 0.37
N GLY A 43 -2.76 -20.77 -0.82
CA GLY A 43 -2.26 -20.05 -1.99
C GLY A 43 -0.97 -20.68 -2.57
N PRO A 44 -0.53 -20.26 -3.76
CA PRO A 44 0.45 -21.01 -4.57
C PRO A 44 1.86 -21.09 -3.95
N TYR A 45 2.19 -20.21 -3.00
CA TYR A 45 3.53 -20.01 -2.48
C TYR A 45 3.48 -20.16 -0.94
N GLY A 46 4.40 -20.95 -0.35
CA GLY A 46 4.34 -21.33 1.08
C GLY A 46 4.62 -20.18 2.06
N ARG A 47 5.16 -20.48 3.25
CA ARG A 47 5.46 -19.50 4.34
C ARG A 47 6.32 -18.28 3.91
N ARG A 48 7.03 -18.35 2.78
CA ARG A 48 7.72 -17.20 2.16
C ARG A 48 6.76 -16.15 1.60
N ASP A 49 5.61 -16.57 1.07
CA ASP A 49 4.60 -15.71 0.45
C ASP A 49 3.90 -14.82 1.46
N VAL A 50 3.62 -15.34 2.67
CA VAL A 50 3.00 -14.55 3.73
C VAL A 50 3.93 -13.42 4.18
N VAL A 51 5.24 -13.67 4.26
CA VAL A 51 6.22 -12.64 4.62
C VAL A 51 6.34 -11.60 3.52
N GLU A 52 6.38 -12.01 2.26
CA GLU A 52 6.41 -11.12 1.10
C GLU A 52 5.12 -10.29 0.97
N HIS A 53 3.96 -10.90 1.25
CA HIS A 53 2.67 -10.22 1.29
C HIS A 53 2.58 -9.22 2.45
N ILE A 54 3.08 -9.56 3.64
CA ILE A 54 3.14 -8.64 4.78
C ILE A 54 4.07 -7.46 4.47
N ALA A 55 5.23 -7.70 3.85
CA ALA A 55 6.13 -6.64 3.43
C ALA A 55 5.48 -5.72 2.38
N ALA A 56 4.76 -6.29 1.41
CA ALA A 56 4.02 -5.52 0.41
C ALA A 56 2.86 -4.71 1.03
N LEU A 57 2.19 -5.25 2.05
CA LEU A 57 1.17 -4.52 2.83
C LEU A 57 1.80 -3.38 3.64
N GLU A 58 2.95 -3.62 4.26
CA GLU A 58 3.68 -2.61 5.03
C GLU A 58 4.11 -1.42 4.13
N ASP A 59 4.60 -1.72 2.93
CA ASP A 59 4.93 -0.71 1.92
C ASP A 59 3.71 0.08 1.47
N GLN A 60 2.58 -0.58 1.24
CA GLN A 60 1.33 0.09 0.88
C GLN A 60 0.80 0.99 2.01
N VAL A 61 0.85 0.52 3.25
CA VAL A 61 0.43 1.31 4.42
C VAL A 61 1.32 2.52 4.62
N ARG A 62 2.63 2.38 4.40
CA ARG A 62 3.57 3.51 4.47
C ARG A 62 3.26 4.56 3.41
N ASN A 63 3.09 4.14 2.15
CA ASN A 63 2.73 5.06 1.06
C ASN A 63 1.40 5.78 1.33
N LEU A 64 0.42 5.10 1.93
CA LEU A 64 -0.86 5.72 2.29
C LEU A 64 -0.69 6.77 3.40
N ARG A 65 0.14 6.48 4.42
CA ARG A 65 0.44 7.44 5.48
C ARG A 65 1.09 8.70 4.92
N ASP A 66 2.07 8.54 4.04
CA ASP A 66 2.75 9.66 3.39
C ASP A 66 1.77 10.50 2.56
N ALA A 67 0.88 9.86 1.79
CA ALA A 67 -0.15 10.55 1.02
C ALA A 67 -1.14 11.33 1.92
N VAL A 68 -1.52 10.76 3.07
CA VAL A 68 -2.40 11.42 4.05
C VAL A 68 -1.71 12.61 4.71
N GLU A 69 -0.42 12.49 5.02
CA GLU A 69 0.37 13.59 5.58
C GLU A 69 0.48 14.76 4.60
N ILE A 70 0.79 14.47 3.33
CA ILE A 70 0.78 15.47 2.25
C ILE A 70 -0.60 16.14 2.15
N LEU A 71 -1.68 15.35 2.10
CA LEU A 71 -3.03 15.91 1.97
C LEU A 71 -3.42 16.78 3.16
N THR A 72 -3.04 16.37 4.38
CA THR A 72 -3.29 17.14 5.60
C THR A 72 -2.57 18.47 5.54
N SER A 73 -1.30 18.47 5.11
CA SER A 73 -0.51 19.69 4.97
C SER A 73 -1.11 20.66 3.95
N SER A 74 -1.57 20.17 2.79
CA SER A 74 -2.22 21.01 1.78
C SER A 74 -3.55 21.59 2.27
N VAL A 75 -4.32 20.84 3.07
CA VAL A 75 -5.56 21.36 3.67
C VAL A 75 -5.27 22.48 4.67
N GLU A 76 -4.20 22.34 5.47
CA GLU A 76 -3.76 23.39 6.40
C GLU A 76 -3.33 24.65 5.62
N GLU A 77 -2.58 24.49 4.53
CA GLU A 77 -2.15 25.57 3.66
C GLU A 77 -3.34 26.28 2.99
N TYR A 78 -4.28 25.53 2.41
CA TYR A 78 -5.49 26.13 1.85
C TYR A 78 -6.36 26.83 2.88
N ARG A 79 -6.44 26.32 4.11
CA ARG A 79 -7.13 27.02 5.20
C ARG A 79 -6.46 28.36 5.50
N HIS A 80 -5.14 28.37 5.58
CA HIS A 80 -4.38 29.59 5.81
C HIS A 80 -4.52 30.62 4.69
N ASP A 81 -4.57 30.16 3.43
CA ASP A 81 -4.79 31.01 2.26
C ASP A 81 -6.23 31.55 2.18
N LEU A 82 -7.22 30.74 2.54
CA LEU A 82 -8.62 31.18 2.66
C LEU A 82 -8.79 32.18 3.79
N ASP A 83 -8.13 31.94 4.93
CA ASP A 83 -8.11 32.85 6.07
C ASP A 83 -7.35 34.15 5.81
N ARG A 84 -6.60 34.22 4.70
CA ARG A 84 -5.93 35.42 4.16
C ARG A 84 -6.66 36.08 2.99
N SER A 85 -7.67 35.41 2.45
CA SER A 85 -8.44 35.92 1.32
C SER A 85 -9.48 36.92 1.82
N LEU A 86 -9.39 38.15 1.32
CA LEU A 86 -10.29 39.28 1.61
C LEU A 86 -11.76 38.96 1.30
N SER A 87 -12.41 38.24 2.21
CA SER A 87 -13.76 37.69 2.02
C SER A 87 -14.86 38.63 2.51
N ASN A 88 -14.51 39.66 3.30
CA ASN A 88 -15.46 40.62 3.86
C ASN A 88 -15.32 41.97 3.15
N TYR A 89 -16.34 42.39 2.40
CA TYR A 89 -16.38 43.73 1.79
C TYR A 89 -17.57 44.54 2.32
N ALA A 90 -17.30 45.79 2.70
CA ALA A 90 -18.32 46.74 3.12
C ALA A 90 -18.17 48.04 2.31
N VAL A 91 -19.25 48.49 1.68
CA VAL A 91 -19.31 49.73 0.92
C VAL A 91 -20.20 50.71 1.66
N VAL A 92 -19.62 51.82 2.12
CA VAL A 92 -20.36 52.89 2.80
C VAL A 92 -20.42 54.08 1.86
N ARG A 93 -21.62 54.40 1.37
CA ARG A 93 -21.89 55.66 0.67
C ARG A 93 -22.22 56.72 1.69
N TYR A 94 -21.58 57.87 1.59
CA TYR A 94 -21.85 59.00 2.48
C TYR A 94 -21.78 60.30 1.70
N ASP A 95 -22.39 61.34 2.27
CA ASP A 95 -22.31 62.68 1.70
C ASP A 95 -21.08 63.39 2.25
N ALA A 96 -20.04 63.52 1.43
CA ALA A 96 -18.85 64.28 1.81
C ALA A 96 -19.03 65.80 1.63
N PHE A 97 -20.08 66.24 0.92
CA PHE A 97 -20.32 67.65 0.59
C PHE A 97 -21.78 68.04 0.80
N MET A 98 -22.02 69.12 1.55
CA MET A 98 -23.34 69.69 1.81
C MET A 98 -23.77 70.59 0.63
N ASP A 99 -23.93 70.01 -0.55
CA ASP A 99 -24.41 70.70 -1.76
C ASP A 99 -25.51 69.84 -2.44
N PRO A 100 -26.52 70.42 -3.11
CA PRO A 100 -27.76 69.73 -3.51
C PRO A 100 -27.60 68.76 -4.72
N GLY A 101 -26.46 68.07 -4.80
CA GLY A 101 -26.13 67.02 -5.78
C GLY A 101 -26.03 65.59 -5.21
N GLY A 102 -26.15 65.42 -3.88
CA GLY A 102 -26.44 64.19 -3.13
C GLY A 102 -25.70 62.88 -3.49
N GLN A 103 -24.85 62.40 -2.56
CA GLN A 103 -24.38 61.01 -2.44
C GLN A 103 -23.40 60.46 -3.52
N GLN A 104 -22.37 61.21 -3.91
CA GLN A 104 -21.33 60.69 -4.83
C GLN A 104 -20.08 60.10 -4.16
N SER A 105 -19.94 60.19 -2.84
CA SER A 105 -18.77 59.64 -2.15
C SER A 105 -19.04 58.24 -1.61
N ALA A 106 -18.12 57.31 -1.88
CA ALA A 106 -18.17 55.93 -1.39
C ALA A 106 -16.80 55.53 -0.83
N SER A 107 -16.80 54.95 0.37
CA SER A 107 -15.64 54.28 0.96
C SER A 107 -15.83 52.77 0.86
N VAL A 108 -14.79 52.06 0.43
CA VAL A 108 -14.77 50.59 0.33
C VAL A 108 -13.76 50.08 1.35
N ALA A 109 -14.20 49.20 2.25
CA ALA A 109 -13.32 48.44 3.13
C ALA A 109 -13.31 46.98 2.64
N LEU A 110 -12.13 46.48 2.32
CA LEU A 110 -11.87 45.07 2.04
C LEU A 110 -11.17 44.51 3.26
N LEU A 111 -11.76 43.49 3.88
CA LEU A 111 -11.27 42.90 5.10
C LEU A 111 -11.12 41.40 4.90
N ASP A 112 -10.09 40.87 5.52
CA ASP A 112 -9.82 39.46 5.65
C ASP A 112 -10.74 38.82 6.71
N ASN A 113 -10.66 37.50 6.89
CA ASN A 113 -11.51 36.76 7.83
C ASN A 113 -11.32 37.23 9.29
N TYR A 114 -10.15 37.80 9.60
CA TYR A 114 -9.83 38.42 10.88
C TYR A 114 -10.32 39.87 11.04
N ARG A 115 -11.12 40.40 10.10
CA ARG A 115 -11.56 41.81 10.05
C ARG A 115 -10.40 42.81 10.03
N SER A 116 -9.28 42.37 9.47
CA SER A 116 -8.11 43.21 9.16
C SER A 116 -8.05 43.37 7.65
N GLY A 117 -7.74 44.57 7.15
CA GLY A 117 -7.68 44.85 5.72
C GLY A 117 -6.72 45.97 5.38
#